data_AF-A0A7C5N0G8-F1
#
_entry.id   AF-A0A7C5N0G8-F1
#
_cell.length_a   1.000
_cell.length_b   1.000
_cell.length_c   1.000
_cell.angle_alpha   90.00
_cell.angle_beta   90.00
_cell.angle_gamma   90.00
#
_symmetry.space_group_name_H-M   'P 1'
#
loop_
_entity.id
_entity.type
_entity.pdbx_description
1 polymer ?
#
loop_
_entity_poly.entity_id
_entity_poly.type
_entity_poly.pdbx_seq_one_letter_code
_entity_poly.pdbx_strand_id
1 'polypeptide(L)'
;MMDQLLPGVSHAPNLHPMVVHFPIAFWIAATGAWSWAAVRGHDDVWRSGRWLHLLGALGAVVAVGLGFWATEEMGHDTPGHDLVHVHRDLMLVATGVALVITALAWWRRDAARPWRIGLTLGSLVLVGLMATGTDRGAELVFRYGIGVAGEAAPHSDGHDHSHGDHGAVLDPHGVQPADPPRPAERGDEPGSGDEEREVSPAPPTSGAAPSGGPDQDAPQPRSEAPPAAPPRTGHHHDHGGHDHDHGGHDH
;
A
#
# COMPACT_ATOMS: atom_id res chain seq x y z
N MET A 1 4.68 -23.87 -13.99
CA MET A 1 3.68 -24.75 -13.35
C MET A 1 2.93 -24.03 -12.23
N MET A 2 3.62 -23.38 -11.27
CA MET A 2 2.95 -22.54 -10.25
C MET A 2 2.02 -21.49 -10.89
N ASP A 3 2.45 -20.91 -12.00
CA ASP A 3 1.76 -19.92 -12.85
C ASP A 3 0.39 -20.40 -13.38
N GLN A 4 0.18 -21.71 -13.51
CA GLN A 4 -1.08 -22.32 -13.93
C GLN A 4 -1.99 -22.73 -12.74
N LEU A 5 -1.45 -22.76 -11.53
CA LEU A 5 -2.16 -23.15 -10.30
C LEU A 5 -2.50 -21.94 -9.42
N LEU A 6 -1.63 -20.93 -9.41
CA LEU A 6 -1.69 -19.71 -8.60
C LEU A 6 -1.27 -18.47 -9.43
N PRO A 7 -1.93 -18.17 -10.57
CA PRO A 7 -1.56 -17.05 -11.44
C PRO A 7 -1.54 -15.69 -10.74
N GLY A 8 -2.36 -15.49 -9.69
CA GLY A 8 -2.33 -14.27 -8.88
C GLY A 8 -1.06 -14.09 -8.04
N VAL A 9 -0.38 -15.18 -7.68
CA VAL A 9 0.88 -15.13 -6.91
C VAL A 9 2.07 -14.91 -7.83
N SER A 10 2.06 -15.47 -9.05
CA SER A 10 3.14 -15.27 -10.03
C SER A 10 3.17 -13.87 -10.67
N HIS A 11 2.06 -13.12 -10.58
CA HIS A 11 1.96 -11.73 -11.04
C HIS A 11 1.90 -10.70 -9.88
N ALA A 12 2.04 -11.14 -8.63
CA ALA A 12 2.12 -10.22 -7.50
C ALA A 12 3.49 -9.52 -7.50
N PRO A 13 3.57 -8.18 -7.62
CA PRO A 13 4.86 -7.48 -7.65
C PRO A 13 5.61 -7.58 -6.33
N ASN A 14 4.91 -7.86 -5.23
CA ASN A 14 5.48 -8.01 -3.90
C ASN A 14 4.68 -9.04 -3.08
N LEU A 15 5.38 -9.91 -2.34
CA LEU A 15 4.75 -10.85 -1.40
C LEU A 15 4.40 -10.20 -0.04
N HIS A 16 5.07 -9.11 0.31
CA HIS A 16 4.87 -8.41 1.60
C HIS A 16 3.40 -8.00 1.86
N PRO A 17 2.66 -7.37 0.93
CA PRO A 17 1.25 -7.04 1.12
C PRO A 17 0.33 -8.24 1.40
N MET A 18 0.66 -9.43 0.90
CA MET A 18 -0.10 -10.64 1.26
C MET A 18 0.22 -11.11 2.68
N VAL A 19 1.49 -11.07 3.10
CA VAL A 19 1.90 -11.60 4.39
C VAL A 19 1.52 -10.70 5.57
N VAL A 20 1.44 -9.37 5.40
CA VAL A 20 0.99 -8.45 6.48
C VAL A 20 -0.43 -8.70 6.97
N HIS A 21 -1.29 -9.37 6.18
CA HIS A 21 -2.65 -9.72 6.62
C HIS A 21 -2.67 -10.70 7.80
N PHE A 22 -1.66 -11.58 7.93
CA PHE A 22 -1.58 -12.55 9.02
C PHE A 22 -1.37 -11.91 10.41
N PRO A 23 -0.35 -11.07 10.67
CA PRO A 23 -0.21 -10.39 11.96
C PRO A 23 -1.43 -9.52 12.29
N ILE A 24 -2.00 -8.81 11.31
CA ILE A 24 -3.19 -7.98 11.50
C ILE A 24 -4.37 -8.81 12.01
N ALA A 25 -4.75 -9.86 11.27
CA ALA A 25 -5.87 -10.71 11.64
C ALA A 25 -5.63 -11.43 12.98
N PHE A 26 -4.42 -11.97 13.19
CA PHE A 26 -4.09 -12.72 14.41
C PHE A 26 -4.00 -11.85 15.66
N TRP A 27 -3.45 -10.63 15.61
CA TRP A 27 -3.40 -9.74 16.79
C TRP A 27 -4.78 -9.16 17.13
N ILE A 28 -5.62 -8.82 16.15
CA ILE A 28 -7.01 -8.41 16.40
C ILE A 28 -7.79 -9.56 17.05
N ALA A 29 -7.70 -10.77 16.51
CA ALA A 29 -8.37 -11.95 17.06
C ALA A 29 -7.85 -12.33 18.46
N ALA A 30 -6.53 -12.24 18.69
CA ALA A 30 -5.91 -12.47 20.00
C ALA A 30 -6.41 -11.45 21.04
N THR A 31 -6.42 -10.16 20.70
CA THR A 31 -6.89 -9.08 21.57
C THR A 31 -8.37 -9.25 21.92
N GLY A 32 -9.21 -9.61 20.94
CA GLY A 32 -10.61 -9.93 21.16
C GLY A 32 -10.80 -11.12 22.10
N ALA A 33 -10.09 -12.22 21.87
CA ALA A 33 -10.12 -13.42 22.72
C ALA A 33 -9.66 -13.13 24.16
N TRP A 34 -8.56 -12.39 24.32
CA TRP A 34 -8.04 -11.97 25.64
C TRP A 34 -8.96 -10.98 26.36
N SER A 35 -9.64 -10.09 25.63
CA SER A 35 -10.66 -9.19 26.20
C SER A 35 -11.87 -9.97 26.70
N TRP A 36 -12.40 -10.88 25.87
CA TRP A 36 -13.50 -11.76 26.26
C TRP A 36 -13.14 -12.63 27.47
N ALA A 37 -11.95 -13.24 27.47
CA ALA A 37 -11.48 -14.08 28.56
C ALA A 37 -11.23 -13.30 29.87
N ALA A 38 -10.78 -12.04 29.81
CA ALA A 38 -10.60 -11.19 31.00
C ALA A 38 -11.95 -10.79 31.65
N VAL A 39 -13.00 -10.65 30.84
CA VAL A 39 -14.37 -10.36 31.30
C VAL A 39 -15.08 -11.62 31.80
N ARG A 40 -15.07 -12.71 31.02
CA ARG A 40 -15.85 -13.93 31.28
C ARG A 40 -15.12 -15.00 32.10
N GLY A 41 -13.78 -14.93 32.23
CA GLY A 41 -12.98 -15.92 32.96
C GLY A 41 -12.68 -17.23 32.22
N HIS A 42 -12.92 -17.30 30.90
CA HIS A 42 -12.75 -18.54 30.14
C HIS A 42 -11.27 -18.85 29.84
N ASP A 43 -10.67 -19.81 30.56
CA ASP A 43 -9.26 -20.20 30.41
C ASP A 43 -8.90 -20.75 29.02
N ASP A 44 -9.81 -21.47 28.37
CA ASP A 44 -9.55 -22.02 27.03
C ASP A 44 -9.51 -20.92 25.97
N VAL A 45 -10.36 -19.90 26.07
CA VAL A 45 -10.32 -18.71 25.20
C VAL A 45 -9.04 -17.91 25.45
N TRP A 46 -8.58 -17.82 26.70
CA TRP A 46 -7.28 -17.23 27.04
C TRP A 46 -6.11 -18.01 26.39
N ARG A 47 -6.15 -19.34 26.44
CA ARG A 47 -5.14 -20.22 25.81
C ARG A 47 -5.13 -20.07 24.28
N SER A 48 -6.30 -20.00 23.65
CA SER A 48 -6.44 -19.75 22.20
C SER A 48 -5.91 -18.38 21.81
N GLY A 49 -6.25 -17.32 22.56
CA GLY A 49 -5.71 -15.97 22.34
C GLY A 49 -4.18 -15.92 22.41
N ARG A 50 -3.55 -16.70 23.30
CA ARG A 50 -2.08 -16.79 23.39
C ARG A 50 -1.44 -17.49 22.17
N TRP A 51 -2.11 -18.47 21.58
CA TRP A 51 -1.66 -19.09 20.32
C TRP A 51 -1.82 -18.13 19.14
N LEU A 52 -2.95 -17.43 19.04
CA LEU A 52 -3.17 -16.39 18.02
C LEU A 52 -2.10 -15.28 18.14
N HIS A 53 -1.80 -14.80 19.35
CA HIS A 53 -0.78 -13.76 19.55
C HIS A 53 0.62 -14.22 19.11
N LEU A 54 0.96 -15.50 19.32
CA LEU A 54 2.21 -16.10 18.83
C LEU A 54 2.23 -16.21 17.31
N LEU A 55 1.15 -16.70 16.68
CA LEU A 55 1.05 -16.79 15.22
C LEU A 55 1.14 -15.41 14.56
N GLY A 56 0.52 -14.39 15.16
CA GLY A 56 0.67 -13.00 14.73
C GLY A 56 2.10 -12.49 14.88
N ALA A 57 2.77 -12.77 16.00
CA ALA A 57 4.16 -12.36 16.20
C ALA A 57 5.12 -13.04 15.20
N LEU A 58 4.90 -14.32 14.87
CA LEU A 58 5.66 -15.02 13.82
C LEU A 58 5.36 -14.44 12.43
N GLY A 59 4.09 -14.18 12.11
CA GLY A 59 3.68 -13.54 10.87
C GLY A 59 4.28 -12.15 10.69
N ALA A 60 4.39 -11.37 11.77
CA ALA A 60 5.05 -10.06 11.76
C ALA A 60 6.55 -10.15 11.46
N VAL A 61 7.27 -11.12 12.05
CA VAL A 61 8.70 -11.32 11.75
C VAL A 61 8.93 -11.68 10.27
N VAL A 62 8.07 -12.53 9.68
CA VAL A 62 8.14 -12.85 8.25
C VAL A 62 7.76 -11.64 7.38
N ALA A 63 6.72 -10.88 7.76
CA ALA A 63 6.31 -9.66 7.06
C ALA A 63 7.42 -8.60 7.05
N VAL A 64 8.10 -8.40 8.19
CA VAL A 64 9.26 -7.49 8.31
C VAL A 64 10.40 -7.92 7.39
N GLY A 65 10.74 -9.22 7.36
CA GLY A 65 11.78 -9.75 6.45
C GLY A 65 11.45 -9.53 4.97
N LEU A 66 10.21 -9.79 4.56
CA LEU A 66 9.74 -9.51 3.20
C LEU A 66 9.63 -8.00 2.90
N GLY A 67 9.42 -7.16 3.91
CA GLY A 67 9.38 -5.71 3.76
C GLY A 67 10.77 -5.13 3.48
N PHE A 68 11.81 -5.62 4.15
CA PHE A 68 13.19 -5.25 3.86
C PHE A 68 13.60 -5.66 2.43
N TRP A 69 13.33 -6.90 2.03
CA TRP A 69 13.54 -7.37 0.65
C TRP A 69 12.85 -6.43 -0.36
N ALA A 70 11.55 -6.16 -0.17
CA ALA A 70 10.79 -5.26 -1.03
C ALA A 70 11.43 -3.86 -1.17
N THR A 71 12.07 -3.33 -0.12
CA THR A 71 12.77 -2.03 -0.17
C THR A 71 14.17 -2.08 -0.78
N GLU A 72 14.84 -3.23 -0.80
CA GLU A 72 16.14 -3.39 -1.48
C GLU A 72 16.00 -3.34 -3.02
N GLU A 73 14.81 -3.62 -3.54
CA GLU A 73 14.47 -3.54 -4.97
C GLU A 73 13.99 -2.13 -5.41
N MET A 74 13.89 -1.16 -4.49
CA MET A 74 13.44 0.21 -4.78
C MET A 74 14.61 1.17 -5.02
N GLY A 75 14.52 1.98 -6.08
CA GLY A 75 15.47 3.08 -6.33
C GLY A 75 15.36 4.19 -5.28
N HIS A 76 16.50 4.79 -4.91
CA HIS A 76 16.59 5.79 -3.84
C HIS A 76 15.70 7.03 -4.06
N ASP A 77 15.49 7.44 -5.31
CA ASP A 77 14.74 8.66 -5.68
C ASP A 77 13.20 8.48 -5.74
N THR A 78 12.66 7.46 -5.06
CA THR A 78 11.22 7.13 -5.10
C THR A 78 10.37 8.11 -4.25
N PRO A 79 9.29 8.71 -4.81
CA PRO A 79 8.36 9.53 -4.05
C PRO A 79 7.75 8.77 -2.86
N GLY A 80 7.84 9.34 -1.66
CA GLY A 80 7.36 8.72 -0.42
C GLY A 80 8.42 8.00 0.42
N HIS A 81 9.72 8.07 0.05
CA HIS A 81 10.83 7.44 0.79
C HIS A 81 10.79 7.64 2.32
N ASP A 82 10.58 8.87 2.79
CA ASP A 82 10.46 9.19 4.23
C ASP A 82 9.29 8.45 4.90
N LEU A 83 8.17 8.28 4.18
CA LEU A 83 6.98 7.59 4.68
C LEU A 83 7.22 6.07 4.76
N VAL A 84 8.05 5.50 3.88
CA VAL A 84 8.51 4.10 3.99
C VAL A 84 9.28 3.91 5.29
N HIS A 85 10.15 4.84 5.67
CA HIS A 85 10.86 4.79 6.95
C HIS A 85 9.89 4.89 8.14
N VAL A 86 8.93 5.82 8.11
CA VAL A 86 7.92 5.95 9.18
C VAL A 86 7.08 4.67 9.31
N HIS A 87 6.62 4.08 8.21
CA HIS A 87 5.90 2.80 8.23
C HIS A 87 6.76 1.67 8.80
N ARG A 88 7.99 1.50 8.28
CA ARG A 88 8.97 0.49 8.73
C ARG A 88 9.19 0.59 10.23
N ASP A 89 9.48 1.78 10.75
CA ASP A 89 9.85 1.97 12.15
C ASP A 89 8.67 1.74 13.09
N LEU A 90 7.44 2.15 12.70
CA LEU A 90 6.21 1.79 13.41
C LEU A 90 5.99 0.26 13.45
N MET A 91 6.22 -0.44 12.33
CA MET A 91 6.05 -1.90 12.26
C MET A 91 7.15 -2.69 12.98
N LEU A 92 8.38 -2.16 13.03
CA LEU A 92 9.46 -2.70 13.86
C LEU A 92 9.14 -2.58 15.35
N VAL A 93 8.67 -1.40 15.81
CA VAL A 93 8.26 -1.22 17.20
C VAL A 93 7.05 -2.09 17.54
N ALA A 94 6.05 -2.19 16.64
CA ALA A 94 4.91 -3.08 16.83
C ALA A 94 5.35 -4.56 16.94
N THR A 95 6.26 -5.02 16.07
CA THR A 95 6.80 -6.38 16.12
C THR A 95 7.58 -6.64 17.41
N GLY A 96 8.41 -5.69 17.86
CA GLY A 96 9.13 -5.78 19.13
C GLY A 96 8.19 -5.86 20.34
N VAL A 97 7.17 -4.98 20.40
CA VAL A 97 6.12 -5.00 21.42
C VAL A 97 5.34 -6.33 21.40
N ALA A 98 5.00 -6.84 20.21
CA ALA A 98 4.31 -8.12 20.07
C ALA A 98 5.14 -9.31 20.55
N LEU A 99 6.44 -9.34 20.25
CA LEU A 99 7.37 -10.36 20.74
C LEU A 99 7.51 -10.30 22.27
N VAL A 100 7.59 -9.11 22.87
CA VAL A 100 7.62 -8.95 24.34
C VAL A 100 6.32 -9.44 24.97
N ILE A 101 5.15 -9.01 24.48
CA ILE A 101 3.83 -9.45 25.00
C ILE A 101 3.69 -10.98 24.87
N THR A 102 4.12 -11.54 23.75
CA THR A 102 4.12 -12.99 23.52
C THR A 102 5.03 -13.71 24.52
N ALA A 103 6.28 -13.27 24.69
CA ALA A 103 7.22 -13.85 25.66
C ALA A 103 6.68 -13.79 27.10
N LEU A 104 6.07 -12.67 27.50
CA LEU A 104 5.45 -12.50 28.83
C LEU A 104 4.23 -13.42 29.04
N ALA A 105 3.39 -13.61 28.01
CA ALA A 105 2.24 -14.53 28.04
C ALA A 105 2.64 -16.02 28.05
N TRP A 106 3.81 -16.35 27.51
CA TRP A 106 4.37 -17.71 27.47
C TRP A 106 5.27 -18.05 28.68
N TRP A 107 5.90 -17.06 29.32
CA TRP A 107 6.67 -17.19 30.56
C TRP A 107 5.77 -17.48 31.76
N ARG A 108 4.73 -16.66 31.96
CA ARG A 108 3.77 -16.83 33.06
C ARG A 108 2.48 -17.48 32.55
N ARG A 109 2.51 -18.79 32.34
CA ARG A 109 1.41 -19.52 31.70
C ARG A 109 0.12 -19.53 32.52
N ASP A 110 0.27 -19.69 33.83
CA ASP A 110 -0.80 -19.86 34.83
C ASP A 110 -1.06 -18.55 35.59
N ALA A 111 -0.93 -17.42 34.89
CA ALA A 111 -0.95 -16.09 35.48
C ALA A 111 -2.32 -15.69 36.08
N ALA A 112 -2.26 -15.05 37.24
CA ALA A 112 -3.42 -14.46 37.92
C ALA A 112 -4.06 -13.30 37.13
N ARG A 113 -5.33 -13.02 37.41
CA ARG A 113 -6.17 -12.03 36.70
C ARG A 113 -5.51 -10.67 36.42
N PRO A 114 -4.81 -9.96 37.34
CA PRO A 114 -4.21 -8.67 37.03
C PRO A 114 -3.12 -8.73 35.95
N TRP A 115 -2.34 -9.81 35.88
CA TRP A 115 -1.35 -10.00 34.82
C TRP A 115 -2.02 -10.24 33.46
N ARG A 116 -3.12 -11.00 33.44
CA ARG A 116 -3.92 -11.20 32.22
C ARG A 116 -4.49 -9.88 31.72
N ILE A 117 -5.04 -9.05 32.61
CA ILE A 117 -5.52 -7.70 32.28
C ILE A 117 -4.39 -6.84 31.71
N GLY A 118 -3.19 -6.86 32.33
CA GLY A 118 -2.02 -6.14 31.82
C GLY A 118 -1.60 -6.57 30.41
N LEU A 119 -1.62 -7.88 30.12
CA LEU A 119 -1.38 -8.40 28.77
C LEU A 119 -2.47 -8.01 27.77
N THR A 120 -3.75 -8.05 28.16
CA THR A 120 -4.86 -7.58 27.32
C THR A 120 -4.70 -6.10 26.97
N LEU A 121 -4.37 -5.25 27.95
CA LEU A 121 -4.14 -3.82 27.73
C LEU A 121 -2.91 -3.56 26.84
N GLY A 122 -1.81 -4.29 27.05
CA GLY A 122 -0.64 -4.23 26.16
C GLY A 122 -0.96 -4.65 24.73
N SER A 123 -1.78 -5.70 24.56
CA SER A 123 -2.23 -6.18 23.25
C SER A 123 -3.18 -5.16 22.56
N LEU A 124 -4.00 -4.45 23.33
CA LEU A 124 -4.83 -3.35 22.81
C LEU A 124 -3.98 -2.15 22.35
N VAL A 125 -2.92 -1.80 23.08
CA VAL A 125 -1.93 -0.78 22.66
C VAL A 125 -1.17 -1.23 21.40
N LEU A 126 -0.81 -2.52 21.31
CA LEU A 126 -0.22 -3.11 20.10
C LEU A 126 -1.15 -2.99 18.89
N VAL A 127 -2.45 -3.30 19.03
CA VAL A 127 -3.42 -3.13 17.94
C VAL A 127 -3.56 -1.66 17.54
N GLY A 128 -3.50 -0.71 18.48
CA GLY A 128 -3.48 0.72 18.17
C GLY A 128 -2.23 1.16 17.39
N LEU A 129 -1.04 0.74 17.83
CA LEU A 129 0.22 1.02 17.14
C LEU A 129 0.27 0.37 15.75
N MET A 130 -0.19 -0.87 15.64
CA MET A 130 -0.36 -1.59 14.38
C MET A 130 -1.29 -0.82 13.44
N ALA A 131 -2.44 -0.36 13.91
CA ALA A 131 -3.39 0.41 13.11
C ALA A 131 -2.74 1.67 12.51
N THR A 132 -2.02 2.47 13.32
CA THR A 132 -1.27 3.64 12.86
C THR A 132 -0.19 3.30 11.83
N GLY A 133 0.51 2.18 11.97
CA GLY A 133 1.49 1.76 10.96
C GLY A 133 0.84 1.25 9.67
N THR A 134 -0.27 0.50 9.77
CA THR A 134 -1.02 0.02 8.59
C THR A 134 -1.71 1.15 7.83
N ASP A 135 -2.12 2.22 8.52
CA ASP A 135 -2.58 3.48 7.90
C ASP A 135 -1.50 4.08 6.99
N ARG A 136 -0.24 4.16 7.44
CA ARG A 136 0.88 4.62 6.59
C ARG A 136 1.25 3.62 5.50
N GLY A 137 1.05 2.32 5.73
CA GLY A 137 1.17 1.30 4.68
C GLY A 137 0.11 1.48 3.58
N ALA A 138 -1.13 1.81 3.97
CA ALA A 138 -2.20 2.12 3.02
C ALA A 138 -1.93 3.43 2.27
N GLU A 139 -1.39 4.47 2.94
CA GLU A 139 -0.97 5.70 2.26
C GLU A 139 0.14 5.42 1.23
N LEU A 140 1.16 4.64 1.57
CA LEU A 140 2.22 4.25 0.62
C LEU A 140 1.67 3.56 -0.64
N VAL A 141 0.74 2.62 -0.49
CA VAL A 141 0.11 1.91 -1.61
C VAL A 141 -0.82 2.82 -2.40
N PHE A 142 -1.79 3.47 -1.76
CA PHE A 142 -2.88 4.18 -2.45
C PHE A 142 -2.57 5.62 -2.85
N ARG A 143 -1.63 6.30 -2.16
CA ARG A 143 -1.25 7.69 -2.45
C ARG A 143 0.06 7.81 -3.23
N TYR A 144 0.98 6.85 -3.08
CA TYR A 144 2.30 6.90 -3.72
C TYR A 144 2.55 5.78 -4.75
N GLY A 145 1.69 4.75 -4.81
CA GLY A 145 1.85 3.62 -5.75
C GLY A 145 2.92 2.61 -5.31
N ILE A 146 3.42 2.69 -4.09
CA ILE A 146 4.50 1.81 -3.60
C ILE A 146 3.96 0.39 -3.45
N GLY A 147 4.53 -0.55 -4.20
CA GLY A 147 4.16 -1.97 -4.17
C GLY A 147 3.06 -2.39 -5.14
N VAL A 148 2.57 -1.51 -6.02
CA VAL A 148 1.80 -1.91 -7.22
C VAL A 148 2.69 -1.92 -8.47
N ALA A 149 2.28 -2.65 -9.51
CA ALA A 149 3.00 -2.72 -10.77
C ALA A 149 2.46 -1.67 -11.76
N GLY A 150 3.32 -0.78 -12.25
CA GLY A 150 3.03 0.14 -13.37
C GLY A 150 3.20 1.61 -13.02
N GLU A 151 2.26 2.16 -12.25
CA GLU A 151 2.10 3.60 -12.06
C GLU A 151 2.65 4.08 -10.70
N ALA A 152 3.61 5.01 -10.76
CA ALA A 152 3.72 6.03 -9.72
C ALA A 152 2.39 6.80 -9.69
N ALA A 153 1.86 7.07 -8.49
CA ALA A 153 0.54 7.68 -8.36
C ALA A 153 0.45 9.00 -9.15
N PRO A 154 -0.65 9.24 -9.90
CA PRO A 154 -0.76 10.38 -10.79
C PRO A 154 -0.53 11.67 -10.00
N HIS A 155 0.44 12.47 -10.45
CA HIS A 155 0.71 13.77 -9.86
C HIS A 155 -0.59 14.57 -9.85
N SER A 156 -0.94 15.14 -8.70
CA SER A 156 -2.04 16.10 -8.58
C SER A 156 -1.60 17.46 -9.14
N ASP A 157 -1.08 17.46 -10.37
CA ASP A 157 -0.84 18.67 -11.15
C ASP A 157 -2.20 19.32 -11.38
N GLY A 158 -2.35 20.55 -10.88
CA GLY A 158 -3.57 21.32 -11.02
C GLY A 158 -3.80 21.71 -12.48
N HIS A 159 -4.41 20.82 -13.25
CA HIS A 159 -4.86 21.11 -14.61
C HIS A 159 -6.04 22.08 -14.58
N ASP A 160 -5.74 23.38 -14.69
CA ASP A 160 -6.69 24.43 -15.07
C ASP A 160 -7.19 24.19 -16.50
N HIS A 161 -8.12 23.23 -16.64
CA HIS A 161 -8.86 23.00 -17.89
C HIS A 161 -9.93 24.07 -18.08
N SER A 162 -9.47 25.27 -18.46
CA SER A 162 -10.30 26.31 -19.05
C SER A 162 -10.90 25.79 -20.35
N HIS A 163 -12.14 25.29 -20.28
CA HIS A 163 -12.90 24.88 -21.45
C HIS A 163 -13.32 26.10 -22.25
N GLY A 164 -12.78 26.23 -23.47
CA GLY A 164 -13.13 27.32 -24.38
C GLY A 164 -14.59 27.27 -24.83
N ASP A 165 -15.25 28.43 -24.83
CA ASP A 165 -16.56 28.60 -25.43
C ASP A 165 -16.47 28.54 -26.97
N HIS A 166 -17.33 27.72 -27.58
CA HIS A 166 -17.43 27.53 -29.01
C HIS A 166 -18.86 27.81 -29.52
N GLY A 167 -19.45 28.92 -29.05
CA GLY A 167 -20.62 29.54 -29.69
C GLY A 167 -20.30 30.08 -31.10
N ALA A 168 -20.67 29.33 -32.14
CA ALA A 168 -20.50 29.74 -33.53
C ALA A 168 -21.79 30.30 -34.15
N VAL A 169 -21.77 31.54 -34.62
CA VAL A 169 -22.54 32.10 -35.77
C VAL A 169 -21.83 33.40 -36.23
N LEU A 170 -22.02 33.78 -37.49
CA LEU A 170 -21.31 34.86 -38.19
C LEU A 170 -22.04 36.21 -38.09
N ASP A 171 -21.31 37.33 -38.07
CA ASP A 171 -21.51 38.42 -39.06
C ASP A 171 -20.31 39.41 -39.10
N PRO A 172 -20.02 40.12 -40.22
CA PRO A 172 -18.74 40.78 -40.44
C PRO A 172 -18.79 42.33 -40.52
N HIS A 173 -18.73 43.02 -39.38
CA HIS A 173 -18.36 44.44 -39.34
C HIS A 173 -17.31 44.71 -38.26
N GLY A 174 -16.24 45.43 -38.63
CA GLY A 174 -15.03 45.52 -37.81
C GLY A 174 -14.88 46.82 -37.04
N VAL A 175 -14.07 46.76 -35.98
CA VAL A 175 -13.15 47.81 -35.51
C VAL A 175 -11.90 47.09 -35.00
N GLN A 176 -10.73 47.63 -35.30
CA GLN A 176 -9.44 47.08 -34.87
C GLN A 176 -9.08 47.66 -33.49
N PRO A 177 -8.81 46.84 -32.45
CA PRO A 177 -8.30 47.33 -31.17
C PRO A 177 -6.92 47.94 -31.34
N ALA A 178 -6.67 49.10 -30.72
CA ALA A 178 -5.39 49.79 -30.79
C ALA A 178 -4.45 49.40 -29.63
N ASP A 179 -3.15 49.38 -29.89
CA ASP A 179 -2.12 49.12 -28.87
C ASP A 179 -2.05 50.24 -27.80
N PRO A 180 -1.98 49.91 -26.49
CA PRO A 180 -1.74 50.88 -25.44
C PRO A 180 -0.24 51.27 -25.37
N PRO A 181 0.10 52.58 -25.25
CA PRO A 181 1.47 53.05 -25.36
C PRO A 181 2.32 52.91 -24.08
N ARG A 182 3.64 52.93 -24.28
CA ARG A 182 4.69 53.29 -23.29
C ARG A 182 5.58 54.39 -23.91
N PRO A 183 6.42 55.13 -23.16
CA PRO A 183 6.55 55.22 -21.69
C PRO A 183 6.37 56.68 -21.17
N ALA A 184 6.63 56.91 -19.89
CA ALA A 184 7.02 58.21 -19.34
C ALA A 184 8.04 58.01 -18.19
N GLU A 185 9.09 58.83 -18.13
CA GLU A 185 10.18 58.77 -17.15
C GLU A 185 10.15 59.95 -16.15
N ARG A 186 11.10 59.93 -15.19
CA ARG A 186 11.48 60.95 -14.18
C ARG A 186 10.78 60.80 -12.81
N GLY A 187 11.50 60.71 -11.68
CA GLY A 187 12.96 60.61 -11.45
C GLY A 187 13.32 60.82 -9.96
N ASP A 188 14.55 60.45 -9.58
CA ASP A 188 15.44 61.10 -8.58
C ASP A 188 14.94 61.24 -7.09
N GLU A 189 15.65 60.93 -5.98
CA GLU A 189 17.04 60.51 -5.68
C GLU A 189 17.11 59.43 -4.52
N PRO A 190 18.03 59.40 -3.50
CA PRO A 190 19.11 58.40 -3.44
C PRO A 190 19.27 57.60 -2.12
N GLY A 191 20.15 56.59 -2.07
CA GLY A 191 20.61 56.02 -0.79
C GLY A 191 21.51 54.76 -0.81
N SER A 192 22.81 54.94 -0.51
CA SER A 192 23.78 54.01 0.14
C SER A 192 23.91 52.53 -0.28
N GLY A 193 25.15 52.10 -0.58
CA GLY A 193 25.57 50.69 -0.54
C GLY A 193 26.63 50.34 -1.60
N ASP A 194 27.89 50.18 -1.19
CA ASP A 194 29.03 49.81 -2.04
C ASP A 194 29.33 48.29 -2.00
N GLU A 195 30.28 47.85 -2.84
CA GLU A 195 30.95 46.53 -2.85
C GLU A 195 30.09 45.31 -3.29
N GLU A 196 30.56 44.33 -4.07
CA GLU A 196 31.87 44.06 -4.69
C GLU A 196 31.73 43.26 -6.02
N ARG A 197 32.82 42.95 -6.74
CA ARG A 197 32.75 42.34 -8.11
C ARG A 197 33.90 41.40 -8.49
N GLU A 198 33.66 40.10 -8.46
CA GLU A 198 34.46 39.06 -9.15
C GLU A 198 33.66 38.50 -10.36
N VAL A 199 34.16 38.31 -11.60
CA VAL A 199 35.42 37.74 -12.16
C VAL A 199 35.31 36.23 -12.41
N SER A 200 35.64 35.82 -13.65
CA SER A 200 35.43 34.48 -14.24
C SER A 200 36.72 33.63 -14.17
N PRO A 201 36.65 32.28 -14.34
CA PRO A 201 37.02 31.72 -15.65
C PRO A 201 36.32 30.39 -16.07
N ALA A 202 36.64 29.95 -17.29
CA ALA A 202 36.40 28.63 -17.91
C ALA A 202 37.79 28.05 -18.41
N PRO A 203 37.94 26.99 -19.24
CA PRO A 203 37.02 26.02 -19.85
C PRO A 203 37.21 24.59 -19.27
N PRO A 204 37.81 23.51 -19.86
CA PRO A 204 38.44 23.25 -21.17
C PRO A 204 37.60 22.35 -22.13
N THR A 205 38.20 21.77 -23.19
CA THR A 205 37.55 20.84 -24.15
C THR A 205 38.46 19.65 -24.56
N SER A 206 37.89 18.44 -24.74
CA SER A 206 38.39 17.28 -25.53
C SER A 206 37.40 16.10 -25.41
N GLY A 207 37.18 15.18 -26.36
CA GLY A 207 37.63 15.11 -27.76
C GLY A 207 37.41 13.72 -28.39
N ALA A 208 36.87 13.67 -29.62
CA ALA A 208 36.74 12.51 -30.54
C ALA A 208 35.90 11.27 -30.11
N ALA A 209 35.27 10.62 -31.11
CA ALA A 209 34.52 9.37 -30.99
C ALA A 209 35.35 8.14 -31.45
N PRO A 210 34.81 6.91 -31.33
CA PRO A 210 34.33 6.28 -32.56
C PRO A 210 32.95 5.59 -32.44
N SER A 211 32.34 5.30 -33.59
CA SER A 211 31.04 4.65 -33.76
C SER A 211 31.13 3.12 -33.91
N GLY A 212 30.15 2.39 -33.36
CA GLY A 212 29.92 0.98 -33.67
C GLY A 212 28.50 0.53 -33.30
N GLY A 213 27.81 -0.16 -34.23
CA GLY A 213 26.52 -0.83 -33.99
C GLY A 213 26.71 -2.24 -33.37
N PRO A 214 25.67 -3.10 -33.31
CA PRO A 214 24.83 -3.40 -34.48
C PRO A 214 23.29 -3.50 -34.23
N ASP A 215 22.56 -3.76 -35.31
CA ASP A 215 21.16 -4.20 -35.40
C ASP A 215 20.82 -5.39 -34.48
N GLN A 216 19.67 -5.38 -33.80
CA GLN A 216 18.38 -5.92 -34.27
C GLN A 216 18.43 -7.34 -34.86
N ASP A 217 18.04 -8.34 -34.06
CA ASP A 217 17.28 -9.49 -34.56
C ASP A 217 16.52 -10.20 -33.41
N ALA A 218 15.18 -10.23 -33.48
CA ALA A 218 14.32 -10.91 -32.50
C ALA A 218 12.95 -11.24 -33.13
N PRO A 219 12.59 -12.52 -33.35
CA PRO A 219 11.39 -12.89 -34.10
C PRO A 219 10.11 -12.82 -33.25
N GLN A 220 9.04 -12.26 -33.81
CA GLN A 220 7.71 -12.31 -33.19
C GLN A 220 7.11 -13.72 -33.25
N PRO A 221 6.52 -14.24 -32.16
CA PRO A 221 5.79 -15.50 -32.18
C PRO A 221 4.48 -15.35 -32.98
N ARG A 222 4.10 -16.42 -33.70
CA ARG A 222 2.91 -16.43 -34.57
C ARG A 222 1.63 -16.68 -33.77
N SER A 223 0.53 -16.12 -34.24
CA SER A 223 -0.82 -16.46 -33.76
C SER A 223 -1.25 -17.81 -34.34
N GLU A 224 -1.56 -18.78 -33.47
CA GLU A 224 -2.23 -20.03 -33.83
C GLU A 224 -3.41 -20.31 -32.88
N ALA A 225 -4.42 -21.03 -33.38
CA ALA A 225 -5.78 -21.03 -32.83
C ALA A 225 -6.00 -22.01 -31.66
N PRO A 226 -6.99 -21.76 -30.77
CA PRO A 226 -7.28 -22.63 -29.63
C PRO A 226 -7.92 -23.97 -30.05
N PRO A 227 -7.56 -25.09 -29.39
CA PRO A 227 -8.20 -26.40 -29.60
C PRO A 227 -9.62 -26.46 -29.00
N ALA A 228 -10.44 -27.39 -29.53
CA ALA A 228 -11.87 -27.46 -29.26
C ALA A 228 -12.25 -27.99 -27.85
N ALA A 229 -13.44 -27.58 -27.37
CA ALA A 229 -13.97 -27.96 -26.07
C ALA A 229 -14.67 -29.35 -26.06
N PRO A 230 -14.51 -30.16 -24.98
CA PRO A 230 -15.29 -31.37 -24.76
C PRO A 230 -16.74 -31.06 -24.31
N PRO A 231 -17.68 -32.02 -24.44
CA PRO A 231 -19.12 -31.76 -24.30
C PRO A 231 -19.61 -31.58 -22.86
N ARG A 232 -20.67 -30.78 -22.69
CA ARG A 232 -21.39 -30.60 -21.42
C ARG A 232 -22.22 -31.85 -21.10
N THR A 233 -21.88 -32.58 -20.04
CA THR A 233 -22.80 -33.51 -19.40
C THR A 233 -23.74 -32.75 -18.47
N GLY A 234 -25.05 -32.95 -18.62
CA GLY A 234 -26.05 -32.34 -17.75
C GLY A 234 -26.11 -33.04 -16.39
N HIS A 235 -26.48 -32.28 -15.35
CA HIS A 235 -27.04 -32.86 -14.14
C HIS A 235 -28.45 -32.32 -13.92
N HIS A 236 -29.34 -33.25 -13.60
CA HIS A 236 -30.76 -33.00 -13.43
C HIS A 236 -30.97 -32.29 -12.08
N HIS A 237 -31.78 -31.24 -12.06
CA HIS A 237 -32.47 -30.89 -10.83
C HIS A 237 -33.56 -31.93 -10.60
N ASP A 238 -33.71 -32.36 -9.34
CA ASP A 238 -34.87 -33.10 -8.86
C ASP A 238 -35.42 -32.37 -7.63
N HIS A 239 -36.74 -32.34 -7.50
CA HIS A 239 -37.48 -31.56 -6.52
C HIS A 239 -38.68 -32.37 -5.99
N GLY A 240 -38.41 -33.32 -5.08
CA GLY A 240 -39.35 -33.66 -4.00
C GLY A 240 -39.10 -32.71 -2.82
N GLY A 241 -40.09 -32.24 -2.05
CA GLY A 241 -41.37 -32.87 -1.71
C GLY A 241 -41.34 -33.05 -0.19
N HIS A 242 -41.71 -32.04 0.58
CA HIS A 242 -43.04 -31.95 1.20
C HIS A 242 -43.45 -33.25 1.91
N ASP A 243 -43.41 -33.21 3.24
CA ASP A 243 -44.56 -33.62 4.06
C ASP A 243 -44.57 -32.81 5.37
N HIS A 244 -45.77 -32.47 5.83
CA HIS A 244 -46.04 -31.92 7.15
C HIS A 244 -46.81 -32.98 7.94
N ASP A 245 -46.42 -33.24 9.19
CA ASP A 245 -47.21 -34.08 10.10
C ASP A 245 -47.69 -33.28 11.32
N HIS A 246 -48.90 -33.60 11.78
CA HIS A 246 -49.66 -32.94 12.84
C HIS A 246 -50.51 -33.99 13.57
N GLY A 247 -50.17 -34.37 14.81
CA GLY A 247 -51.00 -35.29 15.58
C GLY A 247 -50.63 -35.47 17.05
N GLY A 248 -51.65 -35.35 17.92
CA GLY A 248 -51.66 -35.74 19.34
C GLY A 248 -51.02 -34.79 20.35
N HIS A 249 -51.56 -34.51 21.56
CA HIS A 249 -52.79 -34.98 22.25
C HIS A 249 -52.88 -36.52 22.40
N ASP A 250 -52.81 -37.15 23.58
CA ASP A 250 -53.43 -36.82 24.87
C ASP A 250 -52.75 -37.55 26.05
N HIS A 251 -53.23 -37.26 27.27
CA HIS A 251 -52.92 -37.83 28.60
C HIS A 251 -51.69 -37.30 29.35
#